data_AF-A0A1E3PSW1-F1
#
_entry.id   AF-A0A1E3PSW1-F1
#
_cell.length_a   1.000
_cell.length_b   1.000
_cell.length_c   1.000
_cell.angle_alpha   90.00
_cell.angle_beta   90.00
_cell.angle_gamma   90.00
#
_symmetry.space_group_name_H-M   'P 1'
#
loop_
_entity.id
_entity.type
_entity.pdbx_description
1 polymer ?
#
loop_
_entity_poly.entity_id
_entity_poly.type
_entity_poly.pdbx_seq_one_letter_code
_entity_poly.pdbx_strand_id
1 'polypeptide(L)'
;MPSFLNTIAKIIKQLDENETNLATCELFLNEVELNPAQENLKEWLEYVNLCHQKVESMKKEVESLECPEGSNNLVMAENLILGCKSCAFKLATVARKLESLEIFASQEVSNKSKSNNTDSKPKEVQLPKSTDLQELANVKTNTLASKGDNSYDMNNNDPSLSPEDYTAKFVKFINETPTAYHAVKCFAKTLEELGSFTYLPERGAWEDLILTNNKFYTTRNGTSLIAFVIGKDWEPGQGAGIVAAHTDSITARVKPVSKKPATEGYRMMGTAPYSGGFSNVWWDRDLGVAGRVVVKNAQNKSIESKLVHIPYPIARIPTLAPHFGAPANGPFNKETQMTPIIGLCDAEEDLAPTESEKQSPLYGKHDLKLLRLIAHSIKTPLEDMLTFDLELFDTQPATLGGLDAEFLICPRLDDKLCSYAGLFGLLESLKASENSSVLNIVALFDNEEIGSETRQGAMGGLLQTTINRLLALHGDSNDELKQQTYANSYLVSSDVNHAVNPNFTEVYLKDHSARLNTGVAIGLDSQGDLATDAVSLALLEEIARRTNNPLQYTQTRNGEKEGSTIGPMLSSATGIRAIDIGIPQLSMHSLRATTGSKDVWLGVRLYKAIFEQWFKVDAAFKNGDL
;
A
#
# COMPACT_ATOMS: atom_id res chain seq x y z
N MET A 1 18.29 -55.09 17.57
CA MET A 1 17.48 -54.00 18.17
C MET A 1 18.31 -52.96 18.95
N PRO A 2 19.25 -53.30 19.86
CA PRO A 2 19.98 -52.28 20.64
C PRO A 2 20.91 -51.37 19.82
N SER A 3 21.51 -51.86 18.72
CA SER A 3 22.40 -51.05 17.87
C SER A 3 21.65 -49.98 17.09
N PHE A 4 20.50 -50.31 16.49
CA PHE A 4 19.68 -49.37 15.70
C PHE A 4 19.14 -48.22 16.54
N LEU A 5 18.60 -48.51 17.73
CA LEU A 5 18.08 -47.48 18.64
C LEU A 5 19.20 -46.62 19.24
N ASN A 6 20.37 -47.19 19.53
CA ASN A 6 21.53 -46.39 19.97
C ASN A 6 22.07 -45.50 18.85
N THR A 7 22.05 -45.95 17.59
CA THR A 7 22.43 -45.13 16.44
C THR A 7 21.42 -44.00 16.21
N ILE A 8 20.11 -44.28 16.27
CA ILE A 8 19.08 -43.23 16.18
C ILE A 8 19.18 -42.24 17.34
N ALA A 9 19.36 -42.70 18.59
CA ALA A 9 19.51 -41.80 19.73
C ALA A 9 20.77 -40.92 19.62
N LYS A 10 21.85 -41.45 19.05
CA LYS A 10 23.09 -40.70 18.78
C LYS A 10 22.88 -39.66 17.66
N ILE A 11 22.13 -40.00 16.61
CA ILE A 11 21.81 -39.09 15.51
C ILE A 11 20.82 -38.00 15.97
N ILE A 12 19.81 -38.34 16.77
CA ILE A 12 18.88 -37.35 17.37
C ILE A 12 19.64 -36.40 18.29
N LYS A 13 20.52 -36.92 19.16
CA LYS A 13 21.37 -36.08 20.00
C LYS A 13 22.30 -35.19 19.18
N GLN A 14 22.86 -35.70 18.08
CA GLN A 14 23.63 -34.89 17.14
C GLN A 14 22.78 -33.88 16.38
N LEU A 15 21.51 -34.14 16.09
CA LEU A 15 20.60 -33.19 15.45
C LEU A 15 20.16 -32.09 16.43
N ASP A 16 19.88 -32.42 17.69
CA ASP A 16 19.59 -31.44 18.76
C ASP A 16 20.82 -30.58 19.08
N GLU A 17 22.01 -31.18 19.12
CA GLU A 17 23.27 -30.44 19.26
C GLU A 17 23.64 -29.68 17.96
N ASN A 18 23.12 -30.09 16.78
CA ASN A 18 23.33 -29.47 15.46
C ASN A 18 22.18 -28.58 14.95
N GLU A 19 21.12 -28.36 15.72
CA GLU A 19 20.39 -27.08 15.72
C GLU A 19 21.33 -25.91 16.09
N THR A 20 22.62 -26.19 16.35
CA THR A 20 23.68 -25.19 16.32
C THR A 20 23.69 -24.41 15.00
N ASN A 21 23.41 -23.13 15.22
CA ASN A 21 23.69 -21.99 14.37
C ASN A 21 22.80 -21.74 13.17
N LEU A 22 21.68 -22.43 12.94
CA LEU A 22 20.72 -21.97 11.91
C LEU A 22 20.02 -20.67 12.36
N ALA A 23 19.56 -20.61 13.61
CA ALA A 23 19.07 -19.38 14.22
C ALA A 23 20.15 -18.29 14.31
N THR A 24 21.40 -18.67 14.60
CA THR A 24 22.54 -17.73 14.61
C THR A 24 22.89 -17.23 13.20
N CYS A 25 22.82 -18.08 12.18
CA CYS A 25 23.03 -17.71 10.78
C CYS A 25 21.87 -16.85 10.25
N GLU A 26 20.64 -17.11 10.66
CA GLU A 26 19.48 -16.27 10.33
C GLU A 26 19.55 -14.91 11.05
N LEU A 27 19.94 -14.88 12.32
CA LEU A 27 20.20 -13.64 13.07
C LEU A 27 21.36 -12.84 12.45
N PHE A 28 22.44 -13.51 12.06
CA PHE A 28 23.57 -12.90 11.35
C PHE A 28 23.17 -12.40 9.96
N LEU A 29 22.39 -13.15 9.18
CA LEU A 29 21.86 -12.69 7.89
C LEU A 29 21.00 -11.43 8.06
N ASN A 30 20.18 -11.37 9.11
CA ASN A 30 19.39 -10.19 9.43
C ASN A 30 20.30 -9.00 9.81
N GLU A 31 21.40 -9.21 10.54
CA GLU A 31 22.38 -8.16 10.85
C GLU A 31 23.19 -7.69 9.62
N VAL A 32 23.59 -8.60 8.73
CA VAL A 32 24.34 -8.30 7.50
C VAL A 32 23.45 -7.63 6.45
N GLU A 33 22.16 -7.96 6.35
CA GLU A 33 21.20 -7.24 5.49
C GLU A 33 21.03 -5.77 5.92
N LEU A 34 21.21 -5.49 7.21
CA LEU A 34 21.17 -4.13 7.75
C LEU A 34 22.51 -3.38 7.58
N ASN A 35 23.64 -4.09 7.46
CA ASN A 35 24.97 -3.52 7.23
C ASN A 35 25.92 -4.50 6.50
N PRO A 36 25.99 -4.48 5.16
CA PRO A 36 26.67 -5.51 4.37
C PRO A 36 28.21 -5.42 4.37
N ALA A 37 28.81 -4.42 5.02
CA ALA A 37 30.25 -4.19 5.05
C ALA A 37 31.02 -5.00 6.12
N GLN A 38 30.43 -6.08 6.65
CA GLN A 38 31.07 -6.85 7.73
C GLN A 38 32.28 -7.65 7.25
N GLU A 39 33.39 -7.52 7.98
CA GLU A 39 34.54 -8.43 7.91
C GLU A 39 34.08 -9.81 8.43
N ASN A 40 34.37 -10.89 7.69
CA ASN A 40 34.14 -12.32 8.02
C ASN A 40 33.02 -13.07 7.23
N LEU A 41 32.45 -12.50 6.16
CA LEU A 41 31.49 -13.21 5.28
C LEU A 41 32.01 -14.58 4.79
N LYS A 42 33.30 -14.65 4.44
CA LYS A 42 33.95 -15.87 3.96
C LYS A 42 34.04 -16.96 5.03
N GLU A 43 34.38 -16.60 6.27
CA GLU A 43 34.46 -17.55 7.39
C GLU A 43 33.07 -18.13 7.71
N TRP A 44 32.02 -17.30 7.61
CA TRP A 44 30.63 -17.75 7.78
C TRP A 44 30.15 -18.65 6.64
N LEU A 45 30.53 -18.36 5.39
CA LEU A 45 30.24 -19.25 4.27
C LEU A 45 30.92 -20.61 4.43
N GLU A 46 32.19 -20.63 4.86
CA GLU A 46 32.92 -21.87 5.18
C GLU A 46 32.23 -22.64 6.32
N TYR A 47 31.76 -21.94 7.36
CA TYR A 47 31.04 -22.53 8.48
C TYR A 47 29.70 -23.16 8.06
N VAL A 48 28.87 -22.44 7.28
CA VAL A 48 27.58 -22.95 6.79
C VAL A 48 27.77 -24.15 5.85
N ASN A 49 28.78 -24.12 4.98
CA ASN A 49 29.12 -25.24 4.10
C ASN A 49 29.56 -26.48 4.89
N LEU A 50 30.33 -26.29 5.98
CA LEU A 50 30.70 -27.38 6.88
C LEU A 50 29.47 -28.01 7.57
N CYS A 51 28.54 -27.18 8.03
CA CYS A 51 27.28 -27.65 8.61
C CYS A 51 26.44 -28.42 7.59
N HIS A 52 26.31 -27.92 6.35
CA HIS A 52 25.60 -28.60 5.28
C HIS A 52 26.20 -29.99 4.95
N GLN A 53 27.53 -30.09 4.86
CA GLN A 53 28.21 -31.37 4.63
C GLN A 53 27.96 -32.39 5.75
N LYS A 54 27.93 -31.94 7.01
CA LYS A 54 27.61 -32.81 8.16
C LYS A 54 26.17 -33.32 8.11
N VAL A 55 25.21 -32.47 7.77
CA VAL A 55 23.79 -32.86 7.64
C VAL A 55 23.60 -33.88 6.51
N GLU A 56 24.25 -33.68 5.36
CA GLU A 56 24.18 -34.66 4.25
C GLU A 56 24.89 -35.98 4.58
N SER A 57 25.94 -35.97 5.41
CA SER A 57 26.57 -37.20 5.91
C SER A 57 25.62 -37.97 6.85
N MET A 58 24.96 -37.27 7.78
CA MET A 58 23.99 -37.89 8.69
C MET A 58 22.80 -38.48 7.93
N LYS A 59 22.31 -37.77 6.91
CA LYS A 59 21.25 -38.28 6.03
C LYS A 59 21.63 -39.61 5.37
N LYS A 60 22.84 -39.71 4.81
CA LYS A 60 23.33 -40.98 4.22
C LYS A 60 23.44 -42.10 5.25
N GLU A 61 23.85 -41.77 6.48
CA GLU A 61 23.92 -42.74 7.57
C GLU A 61 22.53 -43.27 7.94
N VAL A 62 21.52 -42.40 8.05
CA VAL A 62 20.12 -42.80 8.29
C VAL A 62 19.53 -43.60 7.13
N GLU A 63 19.79 -43.20 5.88
CA GLU A 63 19.33 -43.91 4.67
C GLU A 63 19.96 -45.32 4.54
N SER A 64 21.12 -45.55 5.17
CA SER A 64 21.81 -46.85 5.16
C SER A 64 21.33 -47.84 6.23
N LEU A 65 20.43 -47.42 7.13
CA LEU A 65 19.93 -48.27 8.20
C LEU A 65 18.84 -49.22 7.69
N GLU A 66 19.10 -50.52 7.67
CA GLU A 66 18.09 -51.54 7.39
C GLU A 66 17.09 -51.66 8.55
N CYS A 67 15.83 -51.30 8.30
CA CYS A 67 14.75 -51.38 9.29
C CYS A 67 13.90 -52.65 9.04
N PRO A 68 13.65 -53.51 10.05
CA PRO A 68 12.79 -54.69 9.89
C PRO A 68 11.36 -54.27 9.52
N GLU A 69 10.78 -54.93 8.51
CA GLU A 69 9.42 -54.64 8.01
C GLU A 69 8.37 -54.72 9.13
N GLY A 70 7.49 -53.70 9.19
CA GLY A 70 6.31 -53.68 10.08
C GLY A 70 6.51 -53.04 11.46
N SER A 71 7.60 -52.30 11.71
CA SER A 71 7.82 -51.62 13.01
C SER A 71 7.52 -50.11 12.97
N ASN A 72 6.98 -49.55 14.06
CA ASN A 72 6.79 -48.09 14.26
C ASN A 72 8.09 -47.26 14.09
N ASN A 73 9.25 -47.94 14.05
CA ASN A 73 10.56 -47.33 13.86
C ASN A 73 10.80 -46.86 12.42
N LEU A 74 10.07 -47.40 11.44
CA LEU A 74 10.17 -46.99 10.03
C LEU A 74 9.66 -45.55 9.84
N VAL A 75 8.53 -45.22 10.45
CA VAL A 75 7.94 -43.86 10.44
C VAL A 75 8.86 -42.85 11.14
N MET A 76 9.53 -43.25 12.22
CA MET A 76 10.50 -42.40 12.91
C MET A 76 11.73 -42.12 12.05
N ALA A 77 12.26 -43.12 11.35
CA ALA A 77 13.37 -42.96 10.41
C ALA A 77 12.98 -42.08 9.20
N GLU A 78 11.78 -42.26 8.64
CA GLU A 78 11.25 -41.43 7.55
C GLU A 78 11.10 -39.95 7.97
N ASN A 79 10.57 -39.69 9.17
CA ASN A 79 10.48 -38.33 9.72
C ASN A 79 11.87 -37.71 9.95
N LEU A 80 12.85 -38.50 10.40
CA LEU A 80 14.23 -38.04 10.58
C LEU A 80 14.89 -37.68 9.24
N ILE A 81 14.70 -38.51 8.21
CA ILE A 81 15.16 -38.24 6.83
C ILE A 81 14.50 -36.96 6.30
N LEU A 82 13.21 -36.77 6.54
CA LEU A 82 12.48 -35.56 6.14
C LEU A 82 13.03 -34.30 6.84
N GLY A 83 13.33 -34.41 8.15
CA GLY A 83 13.98 -33.36 8.93
C GLY A 83 15.37 -32.99 8.41
N CYS A 84 16.21 -33.99 8.13
CA CYS A 84 17.54 -33.78 7.54
C CYS A 84 17.46 -33.12 6.15
N LYS A 85 16.50 -33.52 5.30
CA LYS A 85 16.26 -32.90 3.98
C LYS A 85 15.84 -31.43 4.12
N SER A 86 14.94 -31.12 5.05
CA SER A 86 14.50 -29.75 5.35
C SER A 86 15.66 -28.87 5.82
N CYS A 87 16.48 -29.37 6.74
CA CYS A 87 17.63 -28.64 7.28
C CYS A 87 18.73 -28.41 6.21
N ALA A 88 19.07 -29.43 5.42
CA ALA A 88 20.01 -29.30 4.30
C ALA A 88 19.54 -28.26 3.27
N PHE A 89 18.24 -28.28 2.91
CA PHE A 89 17.67 -27.30 1.99
C PHE A 89 17.78 -25.86 2.51
N LYS A 90 17.52 -25.65 3.81
CA LYS A 90 17.67 -24.33 4.45
C LYS A 90 19.12 -23.86 4.47
N LEU A 91 20.06 -24.71 4.89
CA LEU A 91 21.49 -24.37 4.90
C LEU A 91 22.02 -24.06 3.49
N ALA A 92 21.59 -24.80 2.47
CA ALA A 92 21.95 -24.52 1.08
C ALA A 92 21.38 -23.17 0.58
N THR A 93 20.21 -22.78 1.08
CA THR A 93 19.59 -21.47 0.77
C THR A 93 20.37 -20.34 1.43
N VAL A 94 20.75 -20.50 2.70
CA VAL A 94 21.61 -19.56 3.44
C VAL A 94 23.00 -19.43 2.78
N ALA A 95 23.62 -20.54 2.38
CA ALA A 95 24.92 -20.53 1.71
C ALA A 95 24.89 -19.75 0.39
N ARG A 96 23.88 -19.98 -0.47
CA ARG A 96 23.70 -19.21 -1.73
C ARG A 96 23.53 -17.72 -1.47
N LYS A 97 22.86 -17.37 -0.36
CA LYS A 97 22.67 -15.97 0.02
C LYS A 97 23.97 -15.33 0.50
N LEU A 98 24.76 -16.03 1.31
CA LEU A 98 26.11 -15.58 1.71
C LEU A 98 27.07 -15.47 0.52
N GLU A 99 27.05 -16.41 -0.42
CA GLU A 99 27.82 -16.34 -1.68
C GLU A 99 27.45 -15.09 -2.50
N SER A 100 26.14 -14.79 -2.60
CA SER A 100 25.68 -13.59 -3.31
C SER A 100 26.17 -12.29 -2.65
N LEU A 101 26.27 -12.28 -1.32
CA LEU A 101 26.75 -11.14 -0.53
C LEU A 101 28.28 -11.01 -0.60
N GLU A 102 29.03 -12.11 -0.60
CA GLU A 102 30.49 -12.11 -0.78
C GLU A 102 30.89 -11.65 -2.20
N ILE A 103 30.14 -12.09 -3.21
CA ILE A 103 30.28 -11.61 -4.60
C ILE A 103 29.98 -10.11 -4.65
N PHE A 104 28.92 -9.64 -3.97
CA PHE A 104 28.57 -8.22 -3.92
C PHE A 104 29.66 -7.37 -3.25
N ALA A 105 30.18 -7.79 -2.09
CA ALA A 105 31.28 -7.10 -1.40
C ALA A 105 32.56 -7.06 -2.26
N SER A 106 32.86 -8.15 -2.97
CA SER A 106 33.98 -8.23 -3.92
C SER A 106 33.78 -7.33 -5.15
N GLN A 107 32.53 -7.19 -5.62
CA GLN A 107 32.16 -6.33 -6.74
C GLN A 107 32.16 -4.83 -6.37
N GLU A 108 31.81 -4.44 -5.14
CA GLU A 108 31.91 -3.04 -4.70
C GLU A 108 33.37 -2.56 -4.61
N VAL A 109 34.29 -3.43 -4.16
CA VAL A 109 35.74 -3.15 -4.15
C VAL A 109 36.28 -3.05 -5.59
N SER A 110 35.77 -3.89 -6.51
CA SER A 110 36.12 -3.84 -7.94
C SER A 110 35.49 -2.66 -8.69
N ASN A 111 34.26 -2.25 -8.38
CA ASN A 111 33.52 -1.18 -9.07
C ASN A 111 34.04 0.22 -8.73
N LYS A 112 34.77 0.39 -7.63
CA LYS A 112 35.61 1.60 -7.41
C LYS A 112 36.78 1.71 -8.40
N SER A 113 37.12 0.65 -9.14
CA SER A 113 38.31 0.60 -10.01
C SER A 113 38.04 0.53 -11.52
N LYS A 114 36.80 0.36 -11.98
CA LYS A 114 36.51 0.14 -13.41
C LYS A 114 35.20 0.78 -13.88
N SER A 115 35.27 2.05 -14.28
CA SER A 115 34.37 2.60 -15.30
C SER A 115 34.97 2.34 -16.69
N ASN A 116 34.34 1.47 -17.49
CA ASN A 116 34.17 1.57 -18.95
C ASN A 116 33.77 0.23 -19.59
N ASN A 117 32.86 0.37 -20.57
CA ASN A 117 32.41 -0.55 -21.62
C ASN A 117 31.22 -1.51 -21.39
N THR A 118 30.35 -1.49 -22.40
CA THR A 118 29.02 -2.05 -22.59
C THR A 118 29.05 -3.37 -23.37
N ASP A 119 28.13 -4.30 -23.08
CA ASP A 119 27.24 -4.93 -24.08
C ASP A 119 26.24 -5.95 -23.47
N SER A 120 25.14 -6.15 -24.19
CA SER A 120 23.82 -6.65 -23.78
C SER A 120 23.54 -8.17 -23.91
N LYS A 121 22.72 -8.76 -23.01
CA LYS A 121 21.58 -9.71 -23.24
C LYS A 121 20.89 -10.16 -21.91
N PRO A 122 19.72 -10.85 -21.93
CA PRO A 122 18.46 -10.45 -21.26
C PRO A 122 18.39 -10.78 -19.75
N LYS A 123 17.64 -9.98 -18.98
CA LYS A 123 17.62 -9.96 -17.51
C LYS A 123 16.46 -10.78 -16.90
N GLU A 124 16.80 -11.61 -15.92
CA GLU A 124 15.91 -12.00 -14.81
C GLU A 124 15.53 -10.76 -13.98
N VAL A 125 14.29 -10.73 -13.51
CA VAL A 125 13.74 -9.65 -12.67
C VAL A 125 14.40 -9.69 -11.29
N GLN A 126 15.26 -8.70 -11.00
CA GLN A 126 15.86 -8.46 -9.68
C GLN A 126 15.13 -7.32 -8.97
N LEU A 127 15.02 -7.43 -7.64
CA LEU A 127 14.46 -6.44 -6.70
C LEU A 127 15.19 -5.08 -6.74
N PRO A 128 14.53 -3.96 -6.41
CA PRO A 128 15.15 -2.64 -6.45
C PRO A 128 16.15 -2.45 -5.30
N LYS A 129 17.32 -1.91 -5.63
CA LYS A 129 18.27 -1.29 -4.69
C LYS A 129 17.90 0.19 -4.53
N SER A 130 18.50 0.89 -3.56
CA SER A 130 18.35 2.35 -3.33
C SER A 130 18.59 3.22 -4.58
N THR A 131 19.16 2.67 -5.65
CA THR A 131 19.37 3.29 -6.95
C THR A 131 18.09 3.59 -7.73
N ASP A 132 17.01 2.81 -7.59
CA ASP A 132 15.84 2.94 -8.49
C ASP A 132 14.92 4.12 -8.10
N LEU A 133 14.90 4.49 -6.81
CA LEU A 133 14.29 5.76 -6.35
C LEU A 133 15.15 6.97 -6.72
N GLN A 134 16.48 6.78 -6.87
CA GLN A 134 17.38 7.82 -7.36
C GLN A 134 17.35 7.94 -8.89
N GLU A 135 16.96 6.91 -9.64
CA GLU A 135 16.72 6.99 -11.10
C GLU A 135 15.52 7.89 -11.43
N LEU A 136 14.46 7.91 -10.59
CA LEU A 136 13.40 8.93 -10.64
C LEU A 136 13.94 10.36 -10.52
N ALA A 137 15.07 10.54 -9.83
CA ALA A 137 15.72 11.84 -9.62
C ALA A 137 16.83 12.16 -10.66
N ASN A 138 17.35 11.17 -11.41
CA ASN A 138 18.53 11.33 -12.28
C ASN A 138 18.30 10.80 -13.71
N VAL A 139 17.48 11.50 -14.51
CA VAL A 139 17.38 11.24 -15.94
C VAL A 139 18.41 12.08 -16.71
N LYS A 140 19.38 11.42 -17.35
CA LYS A 140 20.41 12.04 -18.19
C LYS A 140 19.82 12.72 -19.42
N THR A 141 20.34 13.90 -19.67
CA THR A 141 20.04 14.81 -20.79
C THR A 141 20.37 14.21 -22.15
N ASN A 142 19.40 14.18 -23.06
CA ASN A 142 19.69 14.38 -24.48
C ASN A 142 19.43 15.85 -24.81
N THR A 143 20.43 16.48 -25.41
CA THR A 143 20.56 17.91 -25.66
C THR A 143 19.51 18.40 -26.66
N LEU A 144 18.58 19.26 -26.23
CA LEU A 144 17.72 20.03 -27.14
C LEU A 144 18.43 21.34 -27.48
N ALA A 145 18.91 21.43 -28.71
CA ALA A 145 19.34 22.68 -29.32
C ALA A 145 18.11 23.53 -29.67
N SER A 146 18.20 24.82 -29.37
CA SER A 146 17.18 25.81 -29.66
C SER A 146 17.00 26.04 -31.16
N LYS A 147 15.73 26.07 -31.60
CA LYS A 147 15.16 27.06 -32.54
C LYS A 147 13.66 26.82 -32.66
N GLY A 148 12.91 27.92 -32.73
CA GLY A 148 11.45 27.93 -32.69
C GLY A 148 10.82 27.06 -33.78
N ASP A 149 9.98 26.14 -33.35
CA ASP A 149 8.98 25.51 -34.20
C ASP A 149 7.78 25.11 -33.32
N ASN A 150 6.56 25.40 -33.77
CA ASN A 150 5.29 25.06 -33.09
C ASN A 150 4.95 23.57 -33.30
N SER A 151 5.93 22.67 -33.18
CA SER A 151 5.71 21.23 -33.20
C SER A 151 5.67 20.73 -31.76
N TYR A 152 4.49 20.30 -31.29
CA TYR A 152 4.37 19.59 -30.02
C TYR A 152 5.29 18.38 -30.05
N ASP A 153 6.26 18.33 -29.15
CA ASP A 153 7.19 17.21 -29.03
C ASP A 153 6.40 15.98 -28.54
N MET A 154 6.14 15.04 -29.45
CA MET A 154 5.43 13.77 -29.19
C MET A 154 6.35 12.73 -28.53
N ASN A 155 7.58 13.10 -28.12
CA ASN A 155 8.56 12.16 -27.56
C ASN A 155 8.21 11.72 -26.13
N ASN A 156 7.86 10.43 -26.03
CA ASN A 156 7.72 9.56 -24.86
C ASN A 156 7.29 10.19 -23.51
N ASN A 157 5.97 10.37 -23.33
CA ASN A 157 5.35 10.71 -22.02
C ASN A 157 5.28 9.54 -21.04
N ASP A 158 5.80 8.38 -21.42
CA ASP A 158 5.73 7.19 -20.57
C ASP A 158 6.44 7.44 -19.21
N PRO A 159 5.90 6.88 -18.13
CA PRO A 159 6.58 6.82 -16.85
C PRO A 159 7.94 6.13 -16.96
N SER A 160 8.82 6.36 -15.99
CA SER A 160 10.16 5.78 -15.97
C SER A 160 10.20 4.25 -15.94
N LEU A 161 9.18 3.60 -15.39
CA LEU A 161 9.09 2.13 -15.26
C LEU A 161 8.10 1.52 -16.25
N SER A 162 8.29 0.23 -16.53
CA SER A 162 7.38 -0.56 -17.36
C SER A 162 6.02 -0.78 -16.67
N PRO A 163 4.96 -1.15 -17.43
CA PRO A 163 3.69 -1.57 -16.86
C PRO A 163 3.84 -2.69 -15.82
N GLU A 164 4.67 -3.70 -16.11
CA GLU A 164 4.92 -4.84 -15.24
C GLU A 164 5.57 -4.42 -13.91
N ASP A 165 6.53 -3.49 -13.96
CA ASP A 165 7.23 -2.99 -12.77
C ASP A 165 6.31 -2.16 -11.86
N TYR A 166 5.47 -1.29 -12.43
CA TYR A 166 4.47 -0.55 -11.63
C TYR A 166 3.47 -1.49 -10.98
N THR A 167 3.01 -2.50 -11.69
CA THR A 167 2.08 -3.48 -11.13
C THR A 167 2.74 -4.31 -10.04
N ALA A 168 4.00 -4.73 -10.20
CA ALA A 168 4.74 -5.40 -9.14
C ALA A 168 4.93 -4.51 -7.90
N LYS A 169 5.24 -3.22 -8.08
CA LYS A 169 5.37 -2.25 -6.99
C LYS A 169 4.03 -1.98 -6.30
N PHE A 170 2.94 -1.89 -7.05
CA PHE A 170 1.60 -1.74 -6.49
C PHE A 170 1.16 -2.98 -5.70
N VAL A 171 1.45 -4.19 -6.19
CA VAL A 171 1.21 -5.45 -5.46
C VAL A 171 1.92 -5.43 -4.10
N LYS A 172 3.18 -4.98 -4.04
CA LYS A 172 3.88 -4.82 -2.77
C LYS A 172 3.20 -3.78 -1.88
N PHE A 173 2.90 -2.61 -2.43
CA PHE A 173 2.23 -1.52 -1.71
C PHE A 173 0.89 -1.98 -1.10
N ILE A 174 0.01 -2.60 -1.86
CA ILE A 174 -1.33 -2.96 -1.39
C ILE A 174 -1.30 -4.07 -0.33
N ASN A 175 -0.31 -4.97 -0.40
CA ASN A 175 -0.08 -6.02 0.60
C ASN A 175 0.46 -5.44 1.92
N GLU A 176 1.23 -4.35 1.86
CA GLU A 176 1.80 -3.68 3.03
C GLU A 176 0.87 -2.60 3.62
N THR A 177 -0.27 -2.31 2.97
CA THR A 177 -1.18 -1.21 3.35
C THR A 177 -2.60 -1.67 3.66
N PRO A 178 -2.79 -2.51 4.70
CA PRO A 178 -4.11 -3.03 5.06
C PRO A 178 -5.11 -1.95 5.49
N THR A 179 -4.64 -0.81 6.02
CA THR A 179 -5.49 0.32 6.49
C THR A 179 -5.01 1.66 5.93
N ALA A 180 -5.83 2.71 6.04
CA ALA A 180 -5.47 4.08 5.64
C ALA A 180 -4.19 4.57 6.37
N TYR A 181 -4.02 4.21 7.64
CA TYR A 181 -2.81 4.52 8.41
C TYR A 181 -1.53 3.97 7.76
N HIS A 182 -1.60 2.73 7.28
CA HIS A 182 -0.45 2.09 6.63
C HIS A 182 -0.20 2.70 5.26
N ALA A 183 -1.26 3.02 4.50
CA ALA A 183 -1.15 3.69 3.21
C ALA A 183 -0.43 5.03 3.35
N VAL A 184 -0.89 5.91 4.24
CA VAL A 184 -0.24 7.21 4.50
C VAL A 184 1.19 7.05 5.01
N LYS A 185 1.46 6.09 5.90
CA LYS A 185 2.83 5.84 6.36
C LYS A 185 3.75 5.37 5.23
N CYS A 186 3.24 4.54 4.32
CA CYS A 186 3.98 4.07 3.14
C CYS A 186 4.28 5.22 2.16
N PHE A 187 3.29 6.08 1.89
CA PHE A 187 3.48 7.26 1.06
C PHE A 187 4.46 8.27 1.67
N ALA A 188 4.31 8.57 2.96
CA ALA A 188 5.24 9.44 3.69
C ALA A 188 6.67 8.87 3.64
N LYS A 189 6.84 7.56 3.88
CA LYS A 189 8.13 6.89 3.77
C LYS A 189 8.72 6.98 2.36
N THR A 190 7.90 6.81 1.33
CA THR A 190 8.33 6.97 -0.08
C THR A 190 8.87 8.38 -0.34
N LEU A 191 8.19 9.41 0.17
CA LEU A 191 8.62 10.81 0.05
C LEU A 191 9.91 11.08 0.85
N GLU A 192 10.02 10.53 2.07
CA GLU A 192 11.21 10.62 2.92
C GLU A 192 12.44 9.96 2.26
N GLU A 193 12.27 8.78 1.64
CA GLU A 193 13.35 8.01 1.00
C GLU A 193 13.91 8.69 -0.27
N LEU A 194 13.11 9.52 -0.95
CA LEU A 194 13.60 10.36 -2.04
C LEU A 194 14.55 11.46 -1.54
N GLY A 195 14.47 11.84 -0.26
CA GLY A 195 15.31 12.85 0.38
C GLY A 195 15.05 14.30 -0.05
N SER A 196 14.28 14.53 -1.12
CA SER A 196 13.97 15.88 -1.61
C SER A 196 12.70 16.49 -1.02
N PHE A 197 11.84 15.70 -0.37
CA PHE A 197 10.60 16.19 0.25
C PHE A 197 10.81 16.50 1.73
N THR A 198 10.31 17.64 2.19
CA THR A 198 10.33 18.04 3.60
C THR A 198 8.96 17.85 4.25
N TYR A 199 8.92 17.17 5.41
CA TYR A 199 7.71 17.09 6.22
C TYR A 199 7.39 18.44 6.87
N LEU A 200 6.16 18.91 6.69
CA LEU A 200 5.61 20.08 7.35
C LEU A 200 4.64 19.66 8.46
N PRO A 201 4.98 19.83 9.74
CA PRO A 201 4.05 19.53 10.82
C PRO A 201 2.87 20.51 10.77
N GLU A 202 1.63 19.98 10.74
CA GLU A 202 0.44 20.83 10.67
C GLU A 202 0.35 21.80 11.87
N ARG A 203 0.86 21.37 13.04
CA ARG A 203 0.89 22.15 14.29
C ARG A 203 2.09 23.11 14.42
N GLY A 204 3.03 23.09 13.47
CA GLY A 204 4.19 23.98 13.46
C GLY A 204 4.03 25.12 12.46
N ALA A 205 4.82 26.17 12.64
CA ALA A 205 4.98 27.25 11.66
C ALA A 205 5.71 26.70 10.40
N TRP A 206 5.45 27.25 9.23
CA TRP A 206 6.00 26.76 7.94
C TRP A 206 7.00 27.71 7.29
N GLU A 207 7.03 28.96 7.74
CA GLU A 207 7.81 30.10 7.23
C GLU A 207 9.27 29.69 6.96
N ASP A 208 9.97 29.21 7.98
CA ASP A 208 11.41 28.88 7.88
C ASP A 208 11.67 27.65 6.98
N LEU A 209 10.71 26.72 6.91
CA LEU A 209 10.86 25.48 6.15
C LEU A 209 10.66 25.71 4.65
N ILE A 210 9.69 26.55 4.28
CA ILE A 210 9.34 26.80 2.88
C ILE A 210 10.41 27.61 2.14
N LEU A 211 11.20 28.43 2.84
CA LEU A 211 12.30 29.19 2.22
C LEU A 211 13.49 28.33 1.77
N THR A 212 13.57 27.07 2.23
CA THR A 212 14.76 26.22 2.03
C THR A 212 14.55 25.06 1.07
N ASN A 213 13.32 24.82 0.65
CA ASN A 213 12.94 23.73 -0.24
C ASN A 213 11.70 24.12 -1.05
N ASN A 214 11.35 23.36 -2.07
CA ASN A 214 10.13 23.57 -2.85
C ASN A 214 9.23 22.32 -2.90
N LYS A 215 9.60 21.24 -2.21
CA LYS A 215 8.84 19.99 -2.17
C LYS A 215 8.51 19.63 -0.74
N PHE A 216 7.22 19.45 -0.48
CA PHE A 216 6.75 19.29 0.88
C PHE A 216 5.64 18.25 0.97
N TYR A 217 5.45 17.73 2.17
CA TYR A 217 4.23 17.01 2.49
C TYR A 217 3.81 17.26 3.93
N THR A 218 2.51 17.16 4.20
CA THR A 218 1.96 17.18 5.55
C THR A 218 0.97 16.03 5.71
N THR A 219 0.66 15.68 6.96
CA THR A 219 -0.33 14.64 7.25
C THR A 219 -1.29 15.14 8.32
N ARG A 220 -2.54 14.67 8.25
CA ARG A 220 -3.54 14.89 9.28
C ARG A 220 -4.07 13.55 9.75
N ASN A 221 -4.19 13.39 11.07
CA ASN A 221 -4.60 12.12 11.73
C ASN A 221 -3.67 10.91 11.49
N GLY A 222 -2.69 11.01 10.58
CA GLY A 222 -1.98 9.85 10.04
C GLY A 222 -2.80 9.06 9.01
N THR A 223 -3.92 9.60 8.51
CA THR A 223 -4.77 8.97 7.49
C THR A 223 -5.04 9.85 6.28
N SER A 224 -4.77 11.15 6.34
CA SER A 224 -4.71 12.02 5.16
C SER A 224 -3.29 12.51 4.94
N LEU A 225 -2.93 12.75 3.69
CA LEU A 225 -1.63 13.28 3.28
C LEU A 225 -1.82 14.28 2.14
N ILE A 226 -1.16 15.44 2.25
CA ILE A 226 -0.98 16.35 1.11
C ILE A 226 0.50 16.36 0.77
N ALA A 227 0.85 16.06 -0.47
CA ALA A 227 2.20 16.26 -1.01
C ALA A 227 2.12 17.33 -2.10
N PHE A 228 3.07 18.25 -2.12
CA PHE A 228 3.05 19.34 -3.09
C PHE A 228 4.44 19.82 -3.50
N VAL A 229 4.49 20.39 -4.70
CA VAL A 229 5.68 20.99 -5.30
C VAL A 229 5.35 22.42 -5.70
N ILE A 230 6.11 23.36 -5.14
CA ILE A 230 6.03 24.78 -5.47
C ILE A 230 6.92 25.01 -6.71
N GLY A 231 6.32 25.41 -7.83
CA GLY A 231 7.07 25.80 -9.02
C GLY A 231 7.98 26.99 -8.73
N LYS A 232 9.16 27.02 -9.35
CA LYS A 232 10.17 28.07 -9.12
C LYS A 232 9.66 29.50 -9.36
N ASP A 233 8.70 29.65 -10.27
CA ASP A 233 8.13 30.93 -10.68
C ASP A 233 6.69 31.10 -10.15
N TRP A 234 6.30 30.31 -9.14
CA TRP A 234 4.97 30.38 -8.55
C TRP A 234 4.84 31.59 -7.61
N GLU A 235 3.77 32.36 -7.80
CA GLU A 235 3.38 33.49 -6.97
C GLU A 235 1.86 33.45 -6.70
N PRO A 236 1.38 34.05 -5.59
CA PRO A 236 -0.05 34.20 -5.33
C PRO A 236 -0.80 34.77 -6.53
N GLY A 237 -1.95 34.18 -6.84
CA GLY A 237 -2.74 34.49 -8.03
C GLY A 237 -2.55 33.46 -9.16
N GLN A 238 -1.41 32.76 -9.21
CA GLN A 238 -1.23 31.59 -10.09
C GLN A 238 -1.85 30.35 -9.45
N GLY A 239 -2.41 29.48 -10.29
CA GLY A 239 -3.20 28.35 -9.82
C GLY A 239 -2.40 27.15 -9.32
N ALA A 240 -3.17 26.16 -8.87
CA ALA A 240 -2.71 24.86 -8.48
C ALA A 240 -3.32 23.75 -9.36
N GLY A 241 -2.49 22.80 -9.80
CA GLY A 241 -2.92 21.54 -10.40
C GLY A 241 -3.02 20.50 -9.30
N ILE A 242 -4.22 19.99 -9.05
CA ILE A 242 -4.50 19.14 -7.91
C ILE A 242 -4.99 17.78 -8.40
N VAL A 243 -4.38 16.70 -7.94
CA VAL A 243 -4.95 15.34 -8.02
C VAL A 243 -5.37 14.93 -6.62
N ALA A 244 -6.67 14.77 -6.41
CA ALA A 244 -7.26 14.42 -5.13
C ALA A 244 -7.82 13.00 -5.17
N ALA A 245 -7.52 12.16 -4.19
CA ALA A 245 -7.95 10.76 -4.08
C ALA A 245 -8.23 10.41 -2.61
N HIS A 246 -8.68 9.18 -2.32
CA HIS A 246 -8.86 8.72 -0.94
C HIS A 246 -8.16 7.40 -0.60
N THR A 247 -7.81 7.27 0.69
CA THR A 247 -6.90 6.23 1.20
C THR A 247 -7.63 5.18 2.04
N ASP A 248 -8.85 5.47 2.46
CA ASP A 248 -9.72 4.50 3.10
C ASP A 248 -10.39 3.60 2.09
N SER A 249 -10.90 2.48 2.59
CA SER A 249 -11.62 1.48 1.81
C SER A 249 -12.66 0.84 2.73
N ILE A 250 -13.70 0.24 2.16
CA ILE A 250 -14.60 -0.64 2.91
C ILE A 250 -13.84 -1.65 3.77
N THR A 251 -14.22 -1.70 5.05
CA THR A 251 -13.57 -2.54 6.06
C THR A 251 -14.55 -2.89 7.19
N ALA A 252 -14.06 -3.57 8.22
CA ALA A 252 -14.76 -3.76 9.49
C ALA A 252 -13.87 -3.35 10.64
N ARG A 253 -14.37 -2.47 11.51
CA ARG A 253 -13.62 -1.91 12.64
C ARG A 253 -13.89 -2.69 13.93
N VAL A 254 -12.85 -2.87 14.74
CA VAL A 254 -12.97 -3.42 16.10
C VAL A 254 -13.71 -2.40 16.97
N LYS A 255 -14.79 -2.84 17.64
CA LYS A 255 -15.59 -1.94 18.48
C LYS A 255 -14.79 -1.44 19.69
N PRO A 256 -15.13 -0.26 20.26
CA PRO A 256 -14.49 0.27 21.47
C PRO A 256 -14.53 -0.69 22.67
N VAL A 257 -15.54 -1.56 22.72
CA VAL A 257 -15.58 -2.74 23.59
C VAL A 257 -15.85 -3.93 22.68
N SER A 258 -14.79 -4.63 22.29
CA SER A 258 -14.88 -5.78 21.39
C SER A 258 -14.98 -7.11 22.12
N LYS A 259 -14.79 -7.13 23.44
CA LYS A 259 -14.98 -8.34 24.23
C LYS A 259 -16.42 -8.81 24.11
N LYS A 260 -16.59 -10.08 23.75
CA LYS A 260 -17.86 -10.79 23.72
C LYS A 260 -17.79 -11.97 24.70
N PRO A 261 -18.92 -12.40 25.27
CA PRO A 261 -18.97 -13.69 25.95
C PRO A 261 -18.53 -14.82 25.01
N ALA A 262 -17.80 -15.79 25.54
CA ALA A 262 -17.56 -17.02 24.82
C ALA A 262 -18.91 -17.69 24.50
N THR A 263 -19.05 -18.24 23.30
CA THR A 263 -20.27 -18.92 22.85
C THR A 263 -19.90 -20.32 22.42
N GLU A 264 -20.41 -21.34 23.10
CA GLU A 264 -20.16 -22.75 22.77
C GLU A 264 -18.67 -23.08 22.56
N GLY A 265 -17.79 -22.51 23.41
CA GLY A 265 -16.34 -22.72 23.32
C GLY A 265 -15.61 -21.88 22.28
N TYR A 266 -16.28 -20.94 21.61
CA TYR A 266 -15.64 -20.01 20.67
C TYR A 266 -15.38 -18.64 21.30
N ARG A 267 -14.21 -18.06 20.99
CA ARG A 267 -13.90 -16.65 21.23
C ARG A 267 -14.42 -15.82 20.08
N MET A 268 -15.20 -14.80 20.42
CA MET A 268 -15.83 -13.89 19.47
C MET A 268 -15.26 -12.48 19.64
N MET A 269 -15.21 -11.71 18.55
CA MET A 269 -14.79 -10.30 18.59
C MET A 269 -15.92 -9.38 18.10
N GLY A 270 -16.30 -8.41 18.92
CA GLY A 270 -17.25 -7.38 18.55
C GLY A 270 -16.65 -6.40 17.53
N THR A 271 -17.26 -6.34 16.35
CA THR A 271 -16.83 -5.51 15.22
C THR A 271 -18.02 -4.77 14.61
N ALA A 272 -17.76 -3.67 13.92
CA ALA A 272 -18.76 -2.89 13.21
C ALA A 272 -18.35 -2.72 11.73
N PRO A 273 -19.29 -2.76 10.78
CA PRO A 273 -18.97 -2.46 9.39
C PRO A 273 -18.58 -0.98 9.25
N TYR A 274 -17.62 -0.72 8.37
CA TYR A 274 -17.30 0.61 7.87
C TYR A 274 -17.77 0.70 6.41
N SER A 275 -18.60 1.69 6.09
CA SER A 275 -19.31 1.77 4.80
C SER A 275 -20.06 0.45 4.49
N GLY A 276 -19.89 -0.12 3.30
CA GLY A 276 -20.45 -1.39 2.82
C GLY A 276 -19.92 -2.67 3.48
N GLY A 277 -19.16 -2.57 4.58
CA GLY A 277 -18.64 -3.72 5.32
C GLY A 277 -19.72 -4.75 5.72
N PHE A 278 -19.30 -6.01 5.86
CA PHE A 278 -20.18 -7.16 6.12
C PHE A 278 -21.24 -7.39 5.04
N SER A 279 -20.84 -7.24 3.78
CA SER A 279 -21.59 -7.74 2.61
C SER A 279 -21.29 -9.23 2.39
N ASN A 280 -21.94 -9.85 1.39
CA ASN A 280 -21.81 -11.30 1.15
C ASN A 280 -20.39 -11.77 0.79
N VAL A 281 -19.49 -10.88 0.37
CA VAL A 281 -18.11 -11.25 0.01
C VAL A 281 -17.17 -11.40 1.22
N TRP A 282 -17.63 -11.04 2.42
CA TRP A 282 -16.91 -11.13 3.69
C TRP A 282 -16.98 -12.51 4.34
N TRP A 283 -17.94 -13.33 3.93
CA TRP A 283 -18.12 -14.69 4.41
C TRP A 283 -16.91 -15.56 4.07
N ASP A 284 -16.50 -16.39 5.03
CA ASP A 284 -15.48 -17.42 4.87
C ASP A 284 -14.11 -16.90 4.40
N ARG A 285 -13.79 -15.64 4.70
CA ARG A 285 -12.51 -15.00 4.40
C ARG A 285 -11.52 -15.11 5.55
N ASP A 286 -10.24 -15.18 5.19
CA ASP A 286 -9.11 -15.20 6.11
C ASP A 286 -8.76 -13.77 6.51
N LEU A 287 -9.21 -13.34 7.69
CA LEU A 287 -9.14 -11.94 8.12
C LEU A 287 -8.03 -11.70 9.15
N GLY A 288 -7.15 -10.77 8.84
CA GLY A 288 -6.11 -10.24 9.73
C GLY A 288 -6.61 -9.01 10.47
N VAL A 289 -5.83 -8.50 11.42
CA VAL A 289 -6.08 -7.23 12.12
C VAL A 289 -4.91 -6.29 11.95
N ALA A 290 -5.19 -5.06 11.55
CA ALA A 290 -4.19 -4.01 11.44
C ALA A 290 -4.78 -2.65 11.84
N GLY A 291 -3.93 -1.68 12.16
CA GLY A 291 -4.37 -0.32 12.46
C GLY A 291 -3.39 0.45 13.31
N ARG A 292 -3.91 1.33 14.16
CA ARG A 292 -3.14 2.23 15.03
C ARG A 292 -3.38 1.89 16.49
N VAL A 293 -2.31 1.89 17.28
CA VAL A 293 -2.35 1.86 18.75
C VAL A 293 -1.78 3.17 19.28
N VAL A 294 -2.52 3.83 20.16
CA VAL A 294 -2.05 5.00 20.89
C VAL A 294 -1.41 4.51 22.18
N VAL A 295 -0.13 4.80 22.36
CA VAL A 295 0.67 4.30 23.46
C VAL A 295 1.31 5.43 24.23
N LYS A 296 1.56 5.19 25.52
CA LYS A 296 2.41 6.04 26.34
C LYS A 296 3.85 5.58 26.20
N ASN A 297 4.75 6.50 25.88
CA ASN A 297 6.18 6.23 25.88
C ASN A 297 6.71 6.41 27.31
N ALA A 298 7.15 5.32 27.94
CA ALA A 298 7.61 5.35 29.33
C ALA A 298 8.90 6.19 29.51
N GLN A 299 9.75 6.27 28.49
CA GLN A 299 11.06 6.93 28.56
C GLN A 299 10.94 8.45 28.56
N ASN A 300 10.12 9.02 27.67
CA ASN A 300 9.98 10.49 27.54
C ASN A 300 8.58 11.00 27.97
N LYS A 301 7.71 10.13 28.46
CA LYS A 301 6.33 10.42 28.90
C LYS A 301 5.43 11.00 27.80
N SER A 302 5.80 10.86 26.53
CA SER A 302 4.97 11.28 25.41
C SER A 302 3.81 10.30 25.17
N ILE A 303 2.81 10.76 24.42
CA ILE A 303 1.80 9.89 23.83
C ILE A 303 2.10 9.81 22.34
N GLU A 304 2.31 8.59 21.83
CA GLU A 304 2.69 8.33 20.45
C GLU A 304 1.75 7.31 19.79
N SER A 305 1.80 7.27 18.47
CA SER A 305 1.05 6.35 17.64
C SER A 305 1.98 5.28 17.09
N LYS A 306 1.69 4.01 17.34
CA LYS A 306 2.36 2.88 16.70
C LYS A 306 1.39 2.14 15.78
N LEU A 307 1.87 1.73 14.61
CA LEU A 307 1.09 0.88 13.72
C LEU A 307 1.25 -0.58 14.11
N VAL A 308 0.16 -1.33 14.00
CA VAL A 308 0.13 -2.78 14.19
C VAL A 308 -0.37 -3.43 12.91
N HIS A 309 0.28 -4.52 12.52
CA HIS A 309 -0.13 -5.37 11.42
C HIS A 309 0.12 -6.82 11.84
N ILE A 310 -0.96 -7.56 12.08
CA ILE A 310 -0.88 -8.99 12.37
C ILE A 310 -0.84 -9.75 11.05
N PRO A 311 0.27 -10.44 10.71
CA PRO A 311 0.52 -10.92 9.35
C PRO A 311 -0.17 -12.25 9.00
N TYR A 312 -1.04 -12.75 9.88
CA TYR A 312 -1.76 -14.02 9.71
C TYR A 312 -3.25 -13.86 10.07
N PRO A 313 -4.13 -14.69 9.50
CA PRO A 313 -5.57 -14.55 9.72
C PRO A 313 -5.95 -14.98 11.13
N ILE A 314 -6.29 -14.01 11.97
CA ILE A 314 -6.73 -14.24 13.35
C ILE A 314 -8.25 -14.26 13.48
N ALA A 315 -8.97 -13.91 12.42
CA ALA A 315 -10.42 -13.77 12.43
C ALA A 315 -11.03 -14.44 11.19
N ARG A 316 -12.24 -15.00 11.37
CA ARG A 316 -13.05 -15.55 10.27
C ARG A 316 -14.52 -15.32 10.57
N ILE A 317 -15.32 -15.06 9.53
CA ILE A 317 -16.77 -14.95 9.63
C ILE A 317 -17.37 -16.18 8.91
N PRO A 318 -17.72 -17.27 9.63
CA PRO A 318 -18.12 -18.53 9.01
C PRO A 318 -19.54 -18.48 8.47
N THR A 319 -19.77 -19.01 7.26
CA THR A 319 -21.14 -19.26 6.78
C THR A 319 -21.82 -20.35 7.60
N LEU A 320 -23.14 -20.26 7.71
CA LEU A 320 -23.94 -21.40 8.16
C LEU A 320 -24.05 -22.39 7.00
N ALA A 321 -23.80 -23.68 7.26
CA ALA A 321 -23.87 -24.70 6.23
C ALA A 321 -25.26 -24.76 5.58
N PRO A 322 -25.37 -24.88 4.24
CA PRO A 322 -26.65 -24.83 3.54
C PRO A 322 -27.61 -25.97 3.94
N HIS A 323 -27.08 -27.06 4.47
CA HIS A 323 -27.85 -28.20 5.01
C HIS A 323 -28.84 -27.79 6.11
N PHE A 324 -28.60 -26.68 6.82
CA PHE A 324 -29.54 -26.16 7.83
C PHE A 324 -30.80 -25.51 7.22
N GLY A 325 -30.88 -25.35 5.89
CA GLY A 325 -32.07 -24.88 5.19
C GLY A 325 -32.26 -23.37 5.31
N ALA A 326 -33.49 -22.92 5.54
CA ALA A 326 -33.85 -21.50 5.54
C ALA A 326 -32.97 -20.57 6.40
N PRO A 327 -32.49 -20.96 7.61
CA PRO A 327 -31.56 -20.15 8.40
C PRO A 327 -30.22 -19.85 7.74
N ALA A 328 -29.79 -20.66 6.76
CA ALA A 328 -28.55 -20.45 5.99
C ALA A 328 -28.74 -19.48 4.81
N ASN A 329 -29.96 -18.95 4.63
CA ASN A 329 -30.26 -17.96 3.60
C ASN A 329 -30.35 -16.57 4.23
N GLY A 330 -29.66 -15.59 3.63
CA GLY A 330 -29.70 -14.20 4.07
C GLY A 330 -31.06 -13.50 3.82
N PRO A 331 -31.20 -12.23 4.22
CA PRO A 331 -30.16 -11.37 4.78
C PRO A 331 -29.77 -11.79 6.20
N PHE A 332 -28.47 -11.67 6.50
CA PHE A 332 -27.92 -11.99 7.82
C PHE A 332 -27.82 -10.73 8.68
N ASN A 333 -28.05 -10.88 9.98
CA ASN A 333 -27.85 -9.82 10.94
C ASN A 333 -26.34 -9.53 11.12
N LYS A 334 -25.92 -8.32 10.74
CA LYS A 334 -24.53 -7.88 10.83
C LYS A 334 -23.97 -7.86 12.26
N GLU A 335 -24.82 -7.71 13.28
CA GLU A 335 -24.41 -7.69 14.69
C GLU A 335 -24.25 -9.09 15.29
N THR A 336 -25.14 -10.03 14.95
CA THR A 336 -25.24 -11.32 15.65
C THR A 336 -24.85 -12.53 14.81
N GLN A 337 -24.96 -12.45 13.49
CA GLN A 337 -24.65 -13.56 12.57
C GLN A 337 -23.33 -13.34 11.83
N MET A 338 -22.89 -12.09 11.64
CA MET A 338 -21.62 -11.75 10.99
C MET A 338 -20.51 -11.40 12.00
N THR A 339 -20.55 -11.99 13.19
CA THR A 339 -19.53 -11.76 14.23
C THR A 339 -18.31 -12.64 13.96
N PRO A 340 -17.09 -12.08 13.87
CA PRO A 340 -15.87 -12.86 13.69
C PRO A 340 -15.58 -13.80 14.88
N ILE A 341 -15.24 -15.05 14.56
CA ILE A 341 -14.56 -15.96 15.49
C ILE A 341 -13.06 -15.64 15.46
N ILE A 342 -12.42 -15.62 16.63
CA ILE A 342 -10.98 -15.29 16.78
C ILE A 342 -10.17 -16.34 17.53
N GLY A 343 -10.77 -17.50 17.82
CA GLY A 343 -10.11 -18.62 18.46
C GLY A 343 -11.07 -19.50 19.24
N LEU A 344 -10.52 -20.52 19.87
CA LEU A 344 -11.23 -21.43 20.77
C LEU A 344 -10.96 -21.04 22.23
N CYS A 345 -11.94 -21.31 23.08
CA CYS A 345 -11.80 -21.21 24.52
C CYS A 345 -11.13 -22.48 25.04
N ASP A 346 -10.01 -22.32 25.71
CA ASP A 346 -9.37 -23.36 26.49
C ASP A 346 -9.06 -22.76 27.86
N ALA A 347 -9.64 -23.33 28.90
CA ALA A 347 -9.50 -22.85 30.27
C ALA A 347 -8.14 -23.22 30.88
N GLU A 348 -7.46 -24.24 30.37
CA GLU A 348 -6.15 -24.68 30.88
C GLU A 348 -5.00 -23.86 30.28
N GLU A 349 -5.18 -23.32 29.06
CA GLU A 349 -4.16 -22.49 28.38
C GLU A 349 -4.31 -20.97 28.61
N ASP A 350 -5.42 -20.51 29.18
CA ASP A 350 -5.63 -19.08 29.43
C ASP A 350 -4.84 -18.59 30.65
N LEU A 351 -3.65 -18.04 30.37
CA LEU A 351 -2.85 -17.37 31.39
C LEU A 351 -3.64 -16.23 32.03
N ALA A 352 -3.74 -16.27 33.37
CA ALA A 352 -4.35 -15.21 34.16
C ALA A 352 -3.73 -13.84 33.85
N PRO A 353 -4.51 -12.74 33.95
CA PRO A 353 -3.97 -11.39 33.79
C PRO A 353 -3.02 -11.05 34.93
N THR A 354 -1.84 -10.51 34.59
CA THR A 354 -0.90 -9.94 35.56
C THR A 354 -1.44 -8.62 36.14
N GLU A 355 -0.91 -8.19 37.28
CA GLU A 355 -1.28 -6.89 37.87
C GLU A 355 -0.88 -5.70 36.98
N SER A 356 0.16 -5.83 36.16
CA SER A 356 0.53 -4.78 35.18
C SER A 356 -0.51 -4.68 34.07
N GLU A 357 -0.88 -5.82 33.47
CA GLU A 357 -1.88 -5.84 32.38
C GLU A 357 -3.23 -5.27 32.81
N LYS A 358 -3.62 -5.48 34.08
CA LYS A 358 -4.85 -4.90 34.65
C LYS A 358 -4.83 -3.37 34.73
N GLN A 359 -3.66 -2.73 34.69
CA GLN A 359 -3.53 -1.27 34.69
C GLN A 359 -3.83 -0.65 33.33
N SER A 360 -3.86 -1.45 32.25
CA SER A 360 -4.20 -0.96 30.92
C SER A 360 -5.64 -0.45 30.85
N PRO A 361 -5.90 0.74 30.28
CA PRO A 361 -7.27 1.24 30.02
C PRO A 361 -8.10 0.35 29.07
N LEU A 362 -7.44 -0.57 28.35
CA LEU A 362 -8.05 -1.54 27.43
C LEU A 362 -8.43 -2.85 28.13
N TYR A 363 -7.89 -3.12 29.31
CA TYR A 363 -8.20 -4.34 30.06
C TYR A 363 -9.70 -4.41 30.38
N GLY A 364 -10.29 -5.60 30.22
CA GLY A 364 -11.72 -5.84 30.39
C GLY A 364 -12.60 -5.42 29.21
N LYS A 365 -12.14 -4.51 28.33
CA LYS A 365 -12.89 -4.07 27.13
C LYS A 365 -12.67 -4.97 25.92
N HIS A 366 -11.53 -5.65 25.86
CA HIS A 366 -11.13 -6.51 24.75
C HIS A 366 -10.65 -7.88 25.27
N ASP A 367 -10.56 -8.86 24.38
CA ASP A 367 -9.97 -10.16 24.71
C ASP A 367 -8.48 -10.01 25.07
N LEU A 368 -8.05 -10.66 26.16
CA LEU A 368 -6.70 -10.49 26.68
C LEU A 368 -5.63 -11.11 25.77
N LYS A 369 -5.92 -12.21 25.07
CA LYS A 369 -4.99 -12.81 24.09
C LYS A 369 -4.79 -11.88 22.90
N LEU A 370 -5.87 -11.23 22.43
CA LEU A 370 -5.77 -10.18 21.39
C LEU A 370 -4.89 -9.01 21.86
N LEU A 371 -5.11 -8.50 23.07
CA LEU A 371 -4.32 -7.42 23.63
C LEU A 371 -2.83 -7.77 23.75
N ARG A 372 -2.52 -8.98 24.25
CA ARG A 372 -1.14 -9.50 24.34
C ARG A 372 -0.50 -9.64 22.96
N LEU A 373 -1.24 -10.12 21.97
CA LEU A 373 -0.76 -10.25 20.59
C LEU A 373 -0.39 -8.88 20.00
N ILE A 374 -1.25 -7.88 20.18
CA ILE A 374 -0.99 -6.50 19.73
C ILE A 374 0.23 -5.92 20.45
N ALA A 375 0.26 -6.02 21.79
CA ALA A 375 1.36 -5.55 22.64
C ALA A 375 2.71 -6.13 22.20
N HIS A 376 2.74 -7.45 21.94
CA HIS A 376 3.91 -8.15 21.43
C HIS A 376 4.33 -7.65 20.05
N SER A 377 3.38 -7.52 19.11
CA SER A 377 3.63 -7.07 17.74
C SER A 377 4.26 -5.67 17.69
N ILE A 378 3.78 -4.73 18.50
CA ILE A 378 4.29 -3.34 18.52
C ILE A 378 5.45 -3.12 19.53
N LYS A 379 5.86 -4.20 20.22
CA LYS A 379 6.89 -4.18 21.27
C LYS A 379 6.60 -3.12 22.34
N THR A 380 5.38 -3.09 22.85
CA THR A 380 4.94 -2.15 23.91
C THR A 380 4.22 -2.92 25.02
N PRO A 381 4.53 -2.69 26.31
CA PRO A 381 3.76 -3.26 27.41
C PRO A 381 2.27 -2.91 27.35
N LEU A 382 1.40 -3.81 27.80
CA LEU A 382 -0.05 -3.61 27.68
C LEU A 382 -0.55 -2.44 28.53
N GLU A 383 0.06 -2.21 29.70
CA GLU A 383 -0.19 -1.07 30.60
C GLU A 383 0.03 0.29 29.93
N ASP A 384 0.89 0.36 28.91
CA ASP A 384 1.20 1.57 28.16
C ASP A 384 0.28 1.76 26.94
N MET A 385 -0.52 0.76 26.56
CA MET A 385 -1.50 0.88 25.48
C MET A 385 -2.77 1.58 25.98
N LEU A 386 -3.02 2.80 25.48
CA LEU A 386 -4.14 3.63 25.93
C LEU A 386 -5.43 3.35 25.18
N THR A 387 -5.35 3.25 23.85
CA THR A 387 -6.48 2.93 22.96
C THR A 387 -5.96 2.44 21.61
N PHE A 388 -6.85 1.95 20.75
CA PHE A 388 -6.53 1.61 19.37
C PHE A 388 -7.69 1.93 18.41
N ASP A 389 -7.36 2.03 17.13
CA ASP A 389 -8.30 1.98 16.00
C ASP A 389 -7.81 0.85 15.08
N LEU A 390 -8.58 -0.24 15.01
CA LEU A 390 -8.19 -1.48 14.34
C LEU A 390 -9.25 -1.89 13.34
N GLU A 391 -8.77 -2.40 12.22
CA GLU A 391 -9.54 -2.85 11.07
C GLU A 391 -9.25 -4.33 10.78
N LEU A 392 -10.29 -5.05 10.36
CA LEU A 392 -10.19 -6.37 9.76
C LEU A 392 -9.93 -6.23 8.27
N PHE A 393 -9.01 -7.03 7.74
CA PHE A 393 -8.66 -7.01 6.32
C PHE A 393 -8.42 -8.43 5.79
N ASP A 394 -8.66 -8.64 4.48
CA ASP A 394 -8.31 -9.89 3.80
C ASP A 394 -6.79 -10.07 3.73
N THR A 395 -6.31 -11.20 4.28
CA THR A 395 -4.89 -11.55 4.32
C THR A 395 -4.39 -12.19 3.03
N GLN A 396 -5.28 -12.55 2.10
CA GLN A 396 -4.89 -13.12 0.83
C GLN A 396 -4.06 -12.10 0.00
N PRO A 397 -2.79 -12.38 -0.32
CA PRO A 397 -1.93 -11.42 -1.04
C PRO A 397 -2.48 -11.09 -2.42
N ALA A 398 -2.29 -9.84 -2.86
CA ALA A 398 -2.53 -9.39 -4.23
C ALA A 398 -1.79 -10.25 -5.26
N THR A 399 -2.41 -10.51 -6.41
CA THR A 399 -1.84 -11.39 -7.43
C THR A 399 -2.25 -10.98 -8.83
N LEU A 400 -1.44 -11.39 -9.81
CA LEU A 400 -1.82 -11.36 -11.22
C LEU A 400 -2.69 -12.58 -11.54
N GLY A 401 -3.67 -12.40 -12.41
CA GLY A 401 -4.60 -13.45 -12.84
C GLY A 401 -5.00 -13.31 -14.31
N GLY A 402 -5.82 -14.24 -14.79
CA GLY A 402 -6.12 -14.40 -16.22
C GLY A 402 -5.13 -15.35 -16.90
N LEU A 403 -5.46 -15.81 -18.11
CA LEU A 403 -4.64 -16.78 -18.86
C LEU A 403 -3.26 -16.18 -19.18
N ASP A 404 -3.22 -14.88 -19.47
CA ASP A 404 -2.01 -14.15 -19.84
C ASP A 404 -1.58 -13.11 -18.78
N ALA A 405 -1.97 -13.31 -17.51
CA ALA A 405 -1.67 -12.38 -16.41
C ALA A 405 -2.18 -10.94 -16.66
N GLU A 406 -3.35 -10.82 -17.29
CA GLU A 406 -3.96 -9.56 -17.74
C GLU A 406 -4.72 -8.82 -16.62
N PHE A 407 -4.98 -9.49 -15.50
CA PHE A 407 -5.72 -8.95 -14.37
C PHE A 407 -4.81 -8.76 -13.16
N LEU A 408 -5.03 -7.69 -12.43
CA LEU A 408 -4.56 -7.49 -11.07
C LEU A 408 -5.74 -7.72 -10.12
N ILE A 409 -5.64 -8.73 -9.25
CA ILE A 409 -6.70 -9.14 -8.33
C ILE A 409 -6.22 -8.91 -6.90
N CYS A 410 -6.82 -7.94 -6.21
CA CYS A 410 -6.40 -7.56 -4.86
C CYS A 410 -7.51 -6.87 -4.06
N PRO A 411 -7.38 -6.85 -2.72
CA PRO A 411 -8.28 -6.09 -1.86
C PRO A 411 -8.02 -4.58 -1.99
N ARG A 412 -9.01 -3.77 -1.59
CA ARG A 412 -8.83 -2.32 -1.32
C ARG A 412 -8.30 -1.51 -2.51
N LEU A 413 -8.66 -1.91 -3.74
CA LEU A 413 -8.34 -1.12 -4.94
C LEU A 413 -8.95 0.28 -4.83
N ASP A 414 -10.19 0.34 -4.37
CA ASP A 414 -10.93 1.54 -4.05
C ASP A 414 -10.45 2.16 -2.72
N ASP A 415 -9.84 3.35 -2.69
CA ASP A 415 -9.22 4.07 -3.83
C ASP A 415 -7.69 4.20 -3.67
N LYS A 416 -7.10 3.19 -3.05
CA LYS A 416 -5.64 3.09 -2.97
C LYS A 416 -4.99 2.97 -4.35
N LEU A 417 -5.74 2.52 -5.37
CA LEU A 417 -5.31 2.46 -6.75
C LEU A 417 -5.04 3.85 -7.32
N CYS A 418 -6.01 4.77 -7.27
CA CYS A 418 -5.79 6.12 -7.79
C CYS A 418 -4.94 6.97 -6.85
N SER A 419 -5.01 6.77 -5.52
CA SER A 419 -4.08 7.38 -4.57
C SER A 419 -2.61 7.07 -4.90
N TYR A 420 -2.31 5.81 -5.19
CA TYR A 420 -0.97 5.39 -5.59
C TYR A 420 -0.59 6.03 -6.93
N ALA A 421 -1.44 5.91 -7.94
CA ALA A 421 -1.14 6.43 -9.27
C ALA A 421 -0.98 7.97 -9.28
N GLY A 422 -1.77 8.70 -8.51
CA GLY A 422 -1.69 10.15 -8.37
C GLY A 422 -0.38 10.60 -7.71
N LEU A 423 0.04 9.94 -6.62
CA LEU A 423 1.33 10.25 -5.99
C LEU A 423 2.49 9.96 -6.95
N PHE A 424 2.53 8.79 -7.56
CA PHE A 424 3.62 8.44 -8.48
C PHE A 424 3.59 9.29 -9.76
N GLY A 425 2.42 9.76 -10.21
CA GLY A 425 2.31 10.76 -11.27
C GLY A 425 3.00 12.09 -10.92
N LEU A 426 2.84 12.57 -9.68
CA LEU A 426 3.57 13.75 -9.19
C LEU A 426 5.08 13.51 -9.11
N LEU A 427 5.48 12.32 -8.66
CA LEU A 427 6.91 11.96 -8.57
C LEU A 427 7.57 11.85 -9.95
N GLU A 428 6.86 11.34 -10.94
CA GLU A 428 7.32 11.28 -12.33
C GLU A 428 7.36 12.65 -13.01
N SER A 429 6.61 13.64 -12.51
CA SER A 429 6.55 15.01 -13.08
C SER A 429 7.48 16.02 -12.39
N LEU A 430 8.26 15.61 -11.37
CA LEU A 430 9.01 16.54 -10.50
C LEU A 430 9.83 17.56 -11.28
N LYS A 431 10.57 17.14 -12.31
CA LYS A 431 11.41 18.03 -13.12
C LYS A 431 10.60 19.14 -13.81
N ALA A 432 9.42 18.82 -14.32
CA ALA A 432 8.54 19.81 -14.95
C ALA A 432 7.85 20.69 -13.91
N SER A 433 7.37 20.08 -12.83
CA SER A 433 6.71 20.77 -11.70
C SER A 433 7.62 21.84 -11.08
N GLU A 434 8.88 21.50 -10.79
CA GLU A 434 9.86 22.44 -10.22
C GLU A 434 10.14 23.63 -11.14
N ASN A 435 10.14 23.42 -12.45
CA ASN A 435 10.44 24.45 -13.44
C ASN A 435 9.22 25.23 -13.92
N SER A 436 8.07 25.05 -13.26
CA SER A 436 6.80 25.67 -13.63
C SER A 436 6.53 26.96 -12.84
N SER A 437 5.47 27.66 -13.26
CA SER A 437 4.90 28.82 -12.57
C SER A 437 3.62 28.46 -11.82
N VAL A 438 3.49 27.21 -11.37
CA VAL A 438 2.28 26.69 -10.73
C VAL A 438 2.60 25.85 -9.51
N LEU A 439 1.59 25.64 -8.67
CA LEU A 439 1.62 24.69 -7.57
C LEU A 439 1.08 23.34 -8.05
N ASN A 440 1.79 22.24 -7.81
CA ASN A 440 1.27 20.89 -8.10
C ASN A 440 1.06 20.14 -6.79
N ILE A 441 -0.14 19.57 -6.61
CA ILE A 441 -0.59 18.98 -5.34
C ILE A 441 -1.16 17.58 -5.60
N VAL A 442 -0.78 16.63 -4.75
CA VAL A 442 -1.51 15.39 -4.53
C VAL A 442 -2.17 15.47 -3.16
N ALA A 443 -3.50 15.29 -3.11
CA ALA A 443 -4.30 15.38 -1.91
C ALA A 443 -5.01 14.06 -1.61
N LEU A 444 -4.54 13.32 -0.61
CA LEU A 444 -5.04 12.01 -0.25
C LEU A 444 -5.86 12.11 1.03
N PHE A 445 -7.17 11.85 0.94
CA PHE A 445 -8.11 11.98 2.05
C PHE A 445 -8.45 10.64 2.69
N ASP A 446 -9.10 10.68 3.85
CA ASP A 446 -9.67 9.53 4.55
C ASP A 446 -11.18 9.78 4.67
N ASN A 447 -11.98 8.74 4.85
CA ASN A 447 -13.41 8.84 5.09
C ASN A 447 -14.28 9.28 3.91
N GLU A 448 -13.81 9.08 2.68
CA GLU A 448 -14.66 9.23 1.50
C GLU A 448 -15.87 8.28 1.60
N GLU A 449 -15.60 7.02 1.93
CA GLU A 449 -16.56 5.90 1.97
C GLU A 449 -17.72 6.11 2.97
N ILE A 450 -17.60 7.09 3.86
CA ILE A 450 -18.63 7.47 4.84
C ILE A 450 -19.09 8.93 4.69
N GLY A 451 -18.83 9.55 3.54
CA GLY A 451 -19.34 10.86 3.13
C GLY A 451 -18.38 12.04 3.36
N SER A 452 -17.11 11.82 3.68
CA SER A 452 -16.05 12.86 3.82
C SER A 452 -16.26 13.95 4.87
N GLU A 453 -17.35 13.95 5.63
CA GLU A 453 -17.67 14.90 6.70
C GLU A 453 -16.87 14.64 7.99
N THR A 454 -15.55 14.54 7.88
CA THR A 454 -14.64 14.41 9.03
C THR A 454 -13.47 15.39 8.87
N ARG A 455 -12.74 15.66 9.96
CA ARG A 455 -11.57 16.57 9.90
C ARG A 455 -10.46 16.08 8.94
N GLN A 456 -10.45 14.79 8.62
CA GLN A 456 -9.46 14.15 7.73
C GLN A 456 -10.05 13.78 6.36
N GLY A 457 -11.37 13.95 6.18
CA GLY A 457 -12.02 13.85 4.87
C GLY A 457 -11.89 15.09 4.02
N ALA A 458 -12.40 15.01 2.79
CA ALA A 458 -12.33 16.09 1.82
C ALA A 458 -12.98 17.38 2.34
N MET A 459 -14.08 17.26 3.10
CA MET A 459 -14.75 18.40 3.74
C MET A 459 -14.03 18.91 5.00
N GLY A 460 -12.96 18.26 5.43
CA GLY A 460 -12.14 18.63 6.59
C GLY A 460 -11.23 19.84 6.35
N GLY A 461 -11.14 20.35 5.12
CA GLY A 461 -10.45 21.60 4.83
C GLY A 461 -8.92 21.52 4.76
N LEU A 462 -8.33 20.32 4.65
CA LEU A 462 -6.86 20.16 4.66
C LEU A 462 -6.21 20.75 3.40
N LEU A 463 -6.81 20.56 2.23
CA LEU A 463 -6.33 21.16 0.96
C LEU A 463 -6.36 22.68 1.02
N GLN A 464 -7.51 23.25 1.39
CA GLN A 464 -7.73 24.69 1.51
C GLN A 464 -6.77 25.29 2.52
N THR A 465 -6.60 24.64 3.68
CA THR A 465 -5.66 25.08 4.70
C THR A 465 -4.22 25.07 4.18
N THR A 466 -3.83 24.05 3.42
CA THR A 466 -2.49 23.97 2.81
C THR A 466 -2.27 25.13 1.84
N ILE A 467 -3.16 25.33 0.87
CA ILE A 467 -3.06 26.43 -0.10
C ILE A 467 -3.06 27.79 0.60
N ASN A 468 -4.00 28.02 1.54
CA ASN A 468 -4.10 29.29 2.26
C ASN A 468 -2.84 29.60 3.08
N ARG A 469 -2.20 28.58 3.68
CA ARG A 469 -0.95 28.76 4.41
C ARG A 469 0.20 29.10 3.47
N LEU A 470 0.27 28.50 2.29
CA LEU A 470 1.28 28.86 1.28
C LEU A 470 1.10 30.31 0.81
N LEU A 471 -0.13 30.71 0.52
CA LEU A 471 -0.44 32.08 0.13
C LEU A 471 -0.01 33.08 1.21
N ALA A 472 -0.38 32.83 2.47
CA ALA A 472 -0.08 33.72 3.60
C ALA A 472 1.43 33.98 3.82
N LEU A 473 2.30 33.10 3.33
CA LEU A 473 3.75 33.23 3.45
C LEU A 473 4.38 34.15 2.40
N HIS A 474 3.67 34.41 1.30
CA HIS A 474 4.04 35.44 0.34
C HIS A 474 3.43 36.75 0.81
N GLY A 475 4.29 37.68 1.26
CA GLY A 475 3.93 38.88 2.03
C GLY A 475 2.94 39.88 1.38
N ASP A 476 2.59 39.69 0.10
CA ASP A 476 1.60 40.48 -0.63
C ASP A 476 0.25 39.76 -0.82
N SER A 477 0.07 38.55 -0.26
CA SER A 477 -1.19 37.82 -0.37
C SER A 477 -2.33 38.55 0.33
N ASN A 478 -3.42 38.78 -0.42
CA ASN A 478 -4.68 39.28 0.08
C ASN A 478 -5.82 38.35 -0.37
N ASP A 479 -7.04 38.60 0.11
CA ASP A 479 -8.18 37.76 -0.26
C ASP A 479 -8.42 37.70 -1.78
N GLU A 480 -8.08 38.77 -2.52
CA GLU A 480 -8.19 38.81 -3.98
C GLU A 480 -7.25 37.81 -4.66
N LEU A 481 -5.95 37.80 -4.31
CA LEU A 481 -4.98 36.85 -4.86
C LEU A 481 -5.31 35.40 -4.49
N LYS A 482 -5.91 35.18 -3.34
CA LYS A 482 -6.45 33.87 -2.96
C LYS A 482 -7.59 33.44 -3.87
N GLN A 483 -8.57 34.31 -4.14
CA GLN A 483 -9.65 33.98 -5.08
C GLN A 483 -9.13 33.73 -6.50
N GLN A 484 -8.17 34.53 -6.96
CA GLN A 484 -7.50 34.32 -8.25
C GLN A 484 -6.75 32.99 -8.31
N THR A 485 -6.07 32.60 -7.24
CA THR A 485 -5.38 31.31 -7.15
C THR A 485 -6.37 30.17 -7.35
N TYR A 486 -7.50 30.17 -6.62
CA TYR A 486 -8.52 29.13 -6.79
C TYR A 486 -9.15 29.15 -8.20
N ALA A 487 -9.48 30.32 -8.73
CA ALA A 487 -10.05 30.44 -10.07
C ALA A 487 -9.09 29.96 -11.19
N ASN A 488 -7.78 30.18 -11.03
CA ASN A 488 -6.76 29.71 -11.97
C ASN A 488 -6.32 28.25 -11.72
N SER A 489 -6.94 27.53 -10.79
CA SER A 489 -6.60 26.14 -10.46
C SER A 489 -7.39 25.12 -11.29
N TYR A 490 -6.88 23.88 -11.30
CA TYR A 490 -7.54 22.74 -11.92
C TYR A 490 -7.54 21.55 -10.95
N LEU A 491 -8.73 21.04 -10.63
CA LEU A 491 -8.91 19.91 -9.71
C LEU A 491 -9.25 18.64 -10.47
N VAL A 492 -8.42 17.61 -10.31
CA VAL A 492 -8.71 16.25 -10.73
C VAL A 492 -9.14 15.49 -9.49
N SER A 493 -10.46 15.29 -9.36
CA SER A 493 -11.04 14.30 -8.45
C SER A 493 -10.79 12.93 -9.04
N SER A 494 -9.96 12.16 -8.34
CA SER A 494 -9.39 10.94 -8.83
C SER A 494 -9.90 9.79 -7.99
N ASP A 495 -10.86 9.05 -8.54
CA ASP A 495 -11.51 7.92 -7.87
C ASP A 495 -11.79 6.82 -8.89
N VAL A 496 -11.65 5.57 -8.48
CA VAL A 496 -11.84 4.39 -9.33
C VAL A 496 -13.21 4.41 -10.02
N ASN A 497 -13.26 3.90 -11.26
CA ASN A 497 -14.51 3.79 -12.02
C ASN A 497 -14.91 2.34 -12.27
N HIS A 498 -16.12 2.13 -12.75
CA HIS A 498 -16.64 0.81 -13.10
C HIS A 498 -16.20 0.38 -14.50
N ALA A 499 -15.33 -0.63 -14.59
CA ALA A 499 -15.13 -1.37 -15.83
C ALA A 499 -16.39 -2.19 -16.16
N VAL A 500 -16.67 -2.41 -17.45
CA VAL A 500 -17.79 -3.24 -17.89
C VAL A 500 -17.62 -4.66 -17.35
N ASN A 501 -18.60 -5.09 -16.57
CA ASN A 501 -18.74 -6.47 -16.18
C ASN A 501 -19.48 -7.24 -17.30
N PRO A 502 -18.82 -8.20 -17.98
CA PRO A 502 -19.42 -8.89 -19.13
C PRO A 502 -20.63 -9.76 -18.74
N ASN A 503 -20.82 -10.07 -17.46
CA ASN A 503 -21.97 -10.84 -16.98
C ASN A 503 -23.22 -9.99 -16.71
N PHE A 504 -23.09 -8.67 -16.74
CA PHE A 504 -24.16 -7.71 -16.41
C PHE A 504 -24.16 -6.53 -17.38
N THR A 505 -23.90 -6.77 -18.67
CA THR A 505 -23.77 -5.69 -19.67
C THR A 505 -24.98 -4.77 -19.75
N GLU A 506 -26.16 -5.24 -19.34
CA GLU A 506 -27.41 -4.51 -19.32
C GLU A 506 -27.47 -3.37 -18.30
N VAL A 507 -26.57 -3.29 -17.31
CA VAL A 507 -26.53 -2.16 -16.38
C VAL A 507 -25.63 -1.01 -16.87
N TYR A 508 -24.77 -1.28 -17.86
CA TYR A 508 -23.84 -0.29 -18.39
C TYR A 508 -24.47 0.53 -19.52
N LEU A 509 -24.14 1.82 -19.58
CA LEU A 509 -24.57 2.68 -20.67
C LEU A 509 -23.69 2.40 -21.90
N LYS A 510 -24.34 2.12 -23.03
CA LYS A 510 -23.68 1.92 -24.31
C LYS A 510 -22.80 3.15 -24.63
N ASP A 511 -21.60 2.89 -25.15
CA ASP A 511 -20.60 3.90 -25.55
C ASP A 511 -19.99 4.72 -24.38
N HIS A 512 -20.40 4.46 -23.12
CA HIS A 512 -19.88 5.08 -21.89
C HIS A 512 -19.47 3.98 -20.90
N SER A 513 -18.65 3.06 -21.41
CA SER A 513 -18.43 1.74 -20.85
C SER A 513 -16.93 1.45 -20.83
N ALA A 514 -16.28 1.74 -19.70
CA ALA A 514 -14.84 1.61 -19.55
C ALA A 514 -14.36 0.14 -19.58
N ARG A 515 -13.16 -0.08 -20.10
CA ARG A 515 -12.51 -1.39 -20.21
C ARG A 515 -11.18 -1.38 -19.46
N LEU A 516 -10.78 -2.55 -18.96
CA LEU A 516 -9.46 -2.76 -18.37
C LEU A 516 -8.35 -2.62 -19.42
N ASN A 517 -7.13 -2.31 -18.97
CA ASN A 517 -5.91 -2.21 -19.77
C ASN A 517 -6.01 -1.25 -20.99
N THR A 518 -6.92 -0.27 -20.93
CA THR A 518 -7.24 0.60 -22.07
C THR A 518 -6.86 2.06 -21.80
N GLY A 519 -7.17 2.59 -20.62
CA GLY A 519 -6.89 3.98 -20.24
C GLY A 519 -7.72 4.39 -19.02
N VAL A 520 -7.42 5.55 -18.47
CA VAL A 520 -8.22 6.15 -17.38
C VAL A 520 -9.60 6.53 -17.93
N ALA A 521 -10.65 6.34 -17.12
CA ALA A 521 -12.01 6.72 -17.47
C ALA A 521 -12.36 8.09 -16.90
N ILE A 522 -13.11 8.88 -17.67
CA ILE A 522 -13.70 10.13 -17.22
C ILE A 522 -15.13 9.85 -16.79
N GLY A 523 -15.44 10.15 -15.53
CA GLY A 523 -16.77 10.09 -14.97
C GLY A 523 -17.59 11.29 -15.39
N LEU A 524 -18.75 11.03 -15.98
CA LEU A 524 -19.70 12.03 -16.44
C LEU A 524 -21.03 11.82 -15.73
N ASP A 525 -21.55 12.86 -15.12
CA ASP A 525 -22.90 12.87 -14.54
C ASP A 525 -23.51 14.27 -14.68
N SER A 526 -24.80 14.32 -14.98
CA SER A 526 -25.53 15.59 -15.13
C SER A 526 -26.24 16.04 -13.86
N GLN A 527 -26.25 15.22 -12.81
CA GLN A 527 -26.97 15.45 -11.55
C GLN A 527 -26.09 16.07 -10.45
N GLY A 528 -24.78 16.15 -10.70
CA GLY A 528 -23.80 16.74 -9.78
C GLY A 528 -23.25 15.75 -8.76
N ASP A 529 -23.45 14.44 -8.97
CA ASP A 529 -22.77 13.40 -8.20
C ASP A 529 -21.26 13.39 -8.53
N LEU A 530 -20.91 13.82 -9.75
CA LEU A 530 -19.56 14.11 -10.23
C LEU A 530 -19.44 15.60 -10.60
N ALA A 531 -18.23 16.16 -10.53
CA ALA A 531 -17.95 17.57 -10.78
C ALA A 531 -17.55 17.88 -12.23
N THR A 532 -17.40 16.86 -13.08
CA THR A 532 -16.99 17.03 -14.49
C THR A 532 -17.97 17.92 -15.25
N ASP A 533 -17.46 18.97 -15.90
CA ASP A 533 -18.20 19.83 -16.81
C ASP A 533 -17.52 19.87 -18.20
N ALA A 534 -18.12 20.60 -19.15
CA ALA A 534 -17.61 20.67 -20.52
C ALA A 534 -16.21 21.32 -20.62
N VAL A 535 -15.89 22.29 -19.75
CA VAL A 535 -14.62 23.01 -19.77
C VAL A 535 -13.53 22.14 -19.15
N SER A 536 -13.80 21.53 -18.01
CA SER A 536 -12.86 20.63 -17.34
C SER A 536 -12.59 19.37 -18.16
N LEU A 537 -13.60 18.86 -18.87
CA LEU A 537 -13.48 17.79 -19.85
C LEU A 537 -12.56 18.20 -21.00
N ALA A 538 -12.85 19.31 -21.69
CA ALA A 538 -12.05 19.75 -22.83
C ALA A 538 -10.58 20.00 -22.47
N LEU A 539 -10.31 20.51 -21.26
CA LEU A 539 -8.96 20.70 -20.76
C LEU A 539 -8.22 19.35 -20.64
N LEU A 540 -8.84 18.34 -20.01
CA LEU A 540 -8.22 17.01 -19.89
C LEU A 540 -8.03 16.33 -21.24
N GLU A 541 -9.02 16.38 -22.13
CA GLU A 541 -8.91 15.77 -23.45
C GLU A 541 -7.81 16.41 -24.27
N GLU A 542 -7.60 17.72 -24.15
CA GLU A 542 -6.50 18.41 -24.81
C GLU A 542 -5.14 18.02 -24.22
N ILE A 543 -5.04 17.83 -22.89
CA ILE A 543 -3.84 17.25 -22.27
C ILE A 543 -3.58 15.85 -22.85
N ALA A 544 -4.60 14.99 -22.87
CA ALA A 544 -4.47 13.62 -23.32
C ALA A 544 -4.12 13.53 -24.81
N ARG A 545 -4.71 14.38 -25.64
CA ARG A 545 -4.40 14.50 -27.07
C ARG A 545 -2.96 14.95 -27.30
N ARG A 546 -2.48 15.95 -26.55
CA ARG A 546 -1.08 16.42 -26.62
C ARG A 546 -0.08 15.37 -26.14
N THR A 547 -0.52 14.46 -25.28
CA THR A 547 0.37 13.50 -24.62
C THR A 547 0.21 12.05 -25.07
N ASN A 548 -0.71 11.80 -26.00
CA ASN A 548 -1.07 10.48 -26.51
C ASN A 548 -1.51 9.51 -25.38
N ASN A 549 -2.30 10.02 -24.44
CA ASN A 549 -2.93 9.23 -23.40
C ASN A 549 -4.33 8.77 -23.86
N PRO A 550 -4.64 7.47 -23.84
CA PRO A 550 -5.99 7.00 -24.12
C PRO A 550 -6.92 7.35 -22.96
N LEU A 551 -8.08 7.88 -23.29
CA LEU A 551 -9.17 8.17 -22.34
C LEU A 551 -10.38 7.31 -22.69
N GLN A 552 -11.18 7.04 -21.68
CA GLN A 552 -12.47 6.36 -21.80
C GLN A 552 -13.54 7.22 -21.13
N TYR A 553 -14.81 6.96 -21.41
CA TYR A 553 -15.92 7.58 -20.69
C TYR A 553 -16.68 6.55 -19.88
N THR A 554 -17.22 6.99 -18.76
CA THR A 554 -18.19 6.27 -17.95
C THR A 554 -19.31 7.22 -17.54
N GLN A 555 -20.54 6.73 -17.64
CA GLN A 555 -21.74 7.43 -17.20
C GLN A 555 -22.81 6.38 -16.92
N THR A 556 -23.50 6.53 -15.80
CA THR A 556 -24.64 5.66 -15.46
C THR A 556 -25.82 5.85 -16.43
N ARG A 557 -26.66 4.82 -16.53
CA ARG A 557 -27.89 4.88 -17.33
C ARG A 557 -28.92 5.77 -16.64
N ASN A 558 -29.74 6.45 -17.43
CA ASN A 558 -30.90 7.16 -16.89
C ASN A 558 -31.77 6.24 -16.02
N GLY A 559 -32.04 6.66 -14.79
CA GLY A 559 -32.84 5.91 -13.81
C GLY A 559 -32.04 5.06 -12.82
N GLU A 560 -30.74 4.87 -13.08
CA GLU A 560 -29.79 4.31 -12.10
C GLU A 560 -29.19 5.45 -11.26
N LYS A 561 -28.63 5.09 -10.09
CA LYS A 561 -27.98 6.06 -9.20
C LYS A 561 -26.46 6.03 -9.40
N GLU A 562 -25.87 7.19 -9.58
CA GLU A 562 -24.41 7.39 -9.58
C GLU A 562 -23.88 7.48 -8.13
N GLY A 563 -22.65 7.01 -7.91
CA GLY A 563 -21.94 7.30 -6.66
C GLY A 563 -21.45 8.74 -6.68
N SER A 564 -21.52 9.45 -5.54
CA SER A 564 -20.88 10.75 -5.43
C SER A 564 -19.45 10.59 -4.91
N THR A 565 -18.52 11.40 -5.41
CA THR A 565 -17.10 11.37 -5.04
C THR A 565 -16.72 12.61 -4.21
N ILE A 566 -15.43 12.76 -3.92
CA ILE A 566 -14.89 14.00 -3.32
C ILE A 566 -14.89 15.21 -4.28
N GLY A 567 -15.13 15.01 -5.57
CA GLY A 567 -15.04 16.05 -6.60
C GLY A 567 -15.98 17.22 -6.36
N PRO A 568 -17.31 16.98 -6.28
CA PRO A 568 -18.28 18.03 -5.95
C PRO A 568 -18.00 18.70 -4.60
N MET A 569 -17.53 17.95 -3.61
CA MET A 569 -17.24 18.47 -2.27
C MET A 569 -16.08 19.47 -2.29
N LEU A 570 -14.98 19.12 -2.95
CA LEU A 570 -13.80 19.97 -3.06
C LEU A 570 -14.04 21.15 -4.00
N SER A 571 -14.71 20.92 -5.14
CA SER A 571 -15.04 21.97 -6.10
C SER A 571 -15.97 23.01 -5.48
N SER A 572 -17.05 22.60 -4.82
CA SER A 572 -17.97 23.53 -4.15
C SER A 572 -17.32 24.29 -2.99
N ALA A 573 -16.42 23.65 -2.24
CA ALA A 573 -15.72 24.28 -1.12
C ALA A 573 -14.62 25.28 -1.54
N THR A 574 -14.16 25.23 -2.80
CA THR A 574 -13.03 26.04 -3.28
C THR A 574 -13.37 26.95 -4.46
N GLY A 575 -14.42 26.64 -5.22
CA GLY A 575 -14.73 27.26 -6.51
C GLY A 575 -13.82 26.80 -7.65
N ILE A 576 -12.94 25.82 -7.43
CA ILE A 576 -12.04 25.29 -8.45
C ILE A 576 -12.84 24.44 -9.44
N ARG A 577 -12.68 24.69 -10.74
CA ARG A 577 -13.21 23.80 -11.79
C ARG A 577 -12.61 22.41 -11.67
N ALA A 578 -13.45 21.39 -11.76
CA ALA A 578 -13.05 20.04 -11.42
C ALA A 578 -13.44 19.02 -12.49
N ILE A 579 -12.68 17.93 -12.56
CA ILE A 579 -12.99 16.75 -13.35
C ILE A 579 -12.92 15.51 -12.47
N ASP A 580 -13.86 14.59 -12.66
CA ASP A 580 -13.83 13.27 -12.05
C ASP A 580 -13.30 12.26 -13.04
N ILE A 581 -12.18 11.63 -12.71
CA ILE A 581 -11.55 10.55 -13.49
C ILE A 581 -11.07 9.45 -12.58
N GLY A 582 -10.79 8.29 -13.14
CA GLY A 582 -9.97 7.30 -12.47
C GLY A 582 -9.88 5.97 -13.16
N ILE A 583 -9.26 5.05 -12.44
CA ILE A 583 -8.78 3.80 -13.01
C ILE A 583 -9.92 2.78 -12.99
N PRO A 584 -10.31 2.18 -14.14
CA PRO A 584 -11.41 1.23 -14.18
C PRO A 584 -11.11 -0.04 -13.36
N GLN A 585 -12.10 -0.50 -12.61
CA GLN A 585 -12.08 -1.77 -11.90
C GLN A 585 -13.41 -2.52 -12.00
N LEU A 586 -13.34 -3.83 -11.80
CA LEU A 586 -14.47 -4.71 -11.56
C LEU A 586 -14.62 -4.95 -10.06
N SER A 587 -15.87 -5.17 -9.64
CA SER A 587 -16.20 -5.54 -8.26
C SER A 587 -15.76 -4.50 -7.23
N MET A 588 -15.95 -3.21 -7.54
CA MET A 588 -15.83 -2.11 -6.58
C MET A 588 -16.60 -2.44 -5.30
N HIS A 589 -16.06 -2.03 -4.15
CA HIS A 589 -16.56 -2.35 -2.81
C HIS A 589 -16.53 -3.85 -2.40
N SER A 590 -16.00 -4.74 -3.25
CA SER A 590 -15.70 -6.11 -2.85
C SER A 590 -14.51 -6.15 -1.89
N LEU A 591 -14.48 -7.14 -0.99
CA LEU A 591 -13.28 -7.41 -0.19
C LEU A 591 -12.09 -7.76 -1.10
N ARG A 592 -12.35 -8.23 -2.32
CA ARG A 592 -11.35 -8.48 -3.35
C ARG A 592 -11.87 -8.09 -4.73
N ALA A 593 -11.29 -7.05 -5.30
CA ALA A 593 -11.68 -6.45 -6.57
C ALA A 593 -10.70 -6.84 -7.69
N THR A 594 -10.90 -6.35 -8.91
CA THR A 594 -10.04 -6.66 -10.06
C THR A 594 -9.86 -5.45 -10.96
N THR A 595 -8.64 -5.13 -11.37
CA THR A 595 -8.34 -4.14 -12.42
C THR A 595 -7.41 -4.77 -13.46
N GLY A 596 -7.06 -4.06 -14.54
CA GLY A 596 -6.10 -4.54 -15.52
C GLY A 596 -4.66 -4.47 -15.02
N SER A 597 -3.82 -5.40 -15.44
CA SER A 597 -2.40 -5.43 -15.06
C SER A 597 -1.56 -4.28 -15.64
N LYS A 598 -2.11 -3.45 -16.54
CA LYS A 598 -1.48 -2.23 -17.07
C LYS A 598 -2.09 -0.95 -16.51
N ASP A 599 -3.20 -1.06 -15.80
CA ASP A 599 -4.02 0.11 -15.45
C ASP A 599 -3.35 1.01 -14.38
N VAL A 600 -2.52 0.43 -13.49
CA VAL A 600 -1.66 1.23 -12.58
C VAL A 600 -0.75 2.17 -13.37
N TRP A 601 -0.06 1.63 -14.39
CA TRP A 601 0.86 2.40 -15.23
C TRP A 601 0.14 3.43 -16.10
N LEU A 602 -1.02 3.06 -16.67
CA LEU A 602 -1.85 3.99 -17.44
C LEU A 602 -2.33 5.17 -16.59
N GLY A 603 -2.69 4.91 -15.32
CA GLY A 603 -2.99 5.94 -14.35
C GLY A 603 -1.80 6.88 -14.12
N VAL A 604 -0.64 6.32 -13.73
CA VAL A 604 0.58 7.12 -13.48
C VAL A 604 0.95 7.97 -14.70
N ARG A 605 0.85 7.40 -15.91
CA ARG A 605 1.14 8.10 -17.18
C ARG A 605 0.23 9.29 -17.40
N LEU A 606 -1.07 9.17 -17.14
CA LEU A 606 -1.99 10.29 -17.26
C LEU A 606 -1.78 11.34 -16.18
N TYR A 607 -1.63 10.95 -14.91
CA TYR A 607 -1.43 11.92 -13.82
C TYR A 607 -0.12 12.69 -13.97
N LYS A 608 0.95 12.03 -14.43
CA LYS A 608 2.20 12.71 -14.83
C LYS A 608 1.91 13.76 -15.90
N ALA A 609 1.24 13.37 -16.98
CA ALA A 609 0.89 14.29 -18.08
C ALA A 609 0.05 15.49 -17.60
N ILE A 610 -0.90 15.27 -16.69
CA ILE A 610 -1.69 16.34 -16.08
C ILE A 610 -0.78 17.34 -15.37
N PHE A 611 0.08 16.90 -14.46
CA PHE A 611 0.99 17.79 -13.72
C PHE A 611 1.97 18.56 -14.63
N GLU A 612 2.35 17.99 -15.78
CA GLU A 612 3.28 18.62 -16.72
C GLU A 612 2.62 19.62 -17.69
N GLN A 613 1.32 19.49 -17.93
CA GLN A 613 0.66 20.16 -19.06
C GLN A 613 -0.55 21.01 -18.70
N TRP A 614 -1.21 20.80 -17.56
CA TRP A 614 -2.49 21.45 -17.26
C TRP A 614 -2.44 22.98 -17.43
N PHE A 615 -1.40 23.63 -16.90
CA PHE A 615 -1.21 25.07 -16.96
C PHE A 615 -0.88 25.60 -18.37
N LYS A 616 -0.25 24.78 -19.22
CA LYS A 616 0.03 25.12 -20.62
C LYS A 616 -1.21 25.01 -21.49
N VAL A 617 -2.11 24.08 -21.15
CA VAL A 617 -3.41 23.94 -21.80
C VAL A 617 -4.32 25.07 -21.34
N ASP A 618 -4.40 25.32 -20.04
CA ASP A 618 -5.22 26.37 -19.44
C ASP A 618 -4.90 27.77 -19.97
N ALA A 619 -3.61 28.07 -20.22
CA ALA A 619 -3.21 29.33 -20.85
C ALA A 619 -3.89 29.58 -22.22
N ALA A 620 -4.24 28.54 -22.97
CA ALA A 620 -4.97 28.67 -24.22
C ALA A 620 -6.47 28.93 -23.99
N PHE A 621 -7.06 28.36 -22.94
CA PHE A 621 -8.46 28.58 -22.55
C PHE A 621 -8.67 30.01 -22.07
N LYS A 622 -7.72 30.52 -21.27
CA LYS A 622 -7.71 31.92 -20.82
C LYS A 622 -7.70 32.92 -21.98
N ASN A 623 -7.02 32.63 -23.08
CA ASN A 623 -7.04 33.48 -24.28
C ASN A 623 -8.43 33.53 -24.96
N GLY A 624 -9.27 32.53 -24.69
CA GLY A 624 -10.65 32.43 -25.15
C GLY A 624 -11.70 32.84 -24.11
N ASP A 625 -11.29 33.45 -22.98
CA ASP A 625 -12.18 33.86 -21.87
C ASP A 625 -12.90 32.68 -21.18
N LEU A 626 -12.19 31.54 -21.05
CA LEU A 626 -12.63 30.31 -20.36
C LEU A 626 -11.76 29.94 -19.15
#